data_AF-A0A8C3N212-F1
#
_entry.id   AF-A0A8C3N212-F1
#
_cell.length_a   1.000
_cell.length_b   1.000
_cell.length_c   1.000
_cell.angle_alpha   90.00
_cell.angle_beta   90.00
_cell.angle_gamma   90.00
#
_symmetry.space_group_name_H-M   'P 1'
#
loop_
_entity.id
_entity.type
_entity.pdbx_description
1 polymer ?
#
loop_
_entity_poly.entity_id
_entity_poly.type
_entity_poly.pdbx_seq_one_letter_code
_entity_poly.pdbx_strand_id
1 'polypeptide(L)' 'VESLGKRHEFSLYFAAYSQETADTLACRQSRGSCSFVPCSAPLVDIGTCRGGKLRCCKWTPSS' A
#
# COMPACT_ATOMS: atom_id res chain seq x y z
N VAL A 1 -12.25 4.07 -13.44
CA VAL A 1 -11.25 5.09 -13.08
C VAL A 1 -10.27 5.20 -14.24
N GLU A 2 -10.55 6.18 -15.12
CA GLU A 2 -9.64 6.72 -16.16
C GLU A 2 -9.16 5.70 -17.22
N SER A 3 -9.98 5.29 -18.19
CA SER A 3 -10.40 6.03 -19.40
C SER A 3 -9.31 6.88 -20.07
N LEU A 4 -8.84 6.40 -21.23
CA LEU A 4 -8.60 7.16 -22.46
C LEU A 4 -7.32 8.04 -22.55
N GLY A 5 -6.26 7.43 -23.12
CA GLY A 5 -5.51 8.03 -24.22
C GLY A 5 -4.51 9.17 -23.94
N LYS A 6 -3.24 8.81 -23.67
CA LYS A 6 -2.09 9.59 -24.20
C LYS A 6 -0.85 8.69 -24.34
N ARG A 7 -0.53 8.39 -25.61
CA ARG A 7 0.53 7.50 -26.10
C ARG A 7 1.94 7.95 -25.67
N HIS A 8 2.78 6.97 -25.33
CA HIS A 8 4.25 6.96 -25.38
C HIS A 8 5.12 7.53 -24.24
N GLU A 9 4.78 8.61 -23.52
CA GLU A 9 5.59 9.06 -22.35
C GLU A 9 5.17 8.43 -21.01
N PHE A 10 3.96 7.86 -20.95
CA PHE A 10 3.37 7.28 -19.73
C PHE A 10 3.92 5.89 -19.34
N SER A 11 4.69 5.23 -20.22
CA SER A 11 5.13 3.83 -20.02
C SER A 11 6.21 3.66 -18.94
N LEU A 12 7.02 4.69 -18.65
CA LEU A 12 8.06 4.60 -17.62
C LEU A 12 7.56 5.00 -16.22
N TYR A 13 6.51 5.84 -16.14
CA TYR A 13 5.90 6.23 -14.86
C TYR A 13 5.02 5.11 -14.26
N PHE A 14 4.40 4.29 -15.11
CA PHE A 14 3.53 3.18 -14.67
C PHE A 14 4.33 1.97 -14.17
N ALA A 15 5.56 1.77 -14.63
CA ALA A 15 6.42 0.67 -14.18
C ALA A 15 6.85 0.82 -12.70
N ALA A 16 6.95 2.05 -12.20
CA ALA A 16 7.21 2.31 -10.79
C ALA A 16 6.00 1.93 -9.89
N TYR A 17 4.79 1.95 -10.44
CA TYR A 17 3.55 1.62 -9.73
C TYR A 17 3.24 0.11 -9.72
N SER A 18 3.76 -0.64 -10.71
CA SER A 18 3.46 -2.08 -10.87
C SER A 18 4.27 -3.01 -9.95
N GLN A 19 5.24 -2.51 -9.19
CA GLN A 19 5.91 -3.29 -8.14
C GLN A 19 5.17 -3.24 -6.80
N GLU A 20 4.03 -2.54 -6.73
CA GLU A 20 3.18 -2.55 -5.55
C GLU A 20 2.53 -3.94 -5.42
N THR A 21 3.11 -4.78 -4.56
CA THR A 21 2.58 -6.12 -4.26
C THR A 21 1.11 -6.03 -3.81
N ALA A 22 0.27 -7.02 -4.17
CA ALA A 22 -1.17 -7.04 -3.84
C ALA A 22 -1.47 -6.73 -2.36
N ASP A 23 -0.60 -7.18 -1.48
CA ASP A 23 -0.60 -6.95 -0.04
C ASP A 23 -0.34 -5.46 0.33
N THR A 24 0.60 -4.80 -0.34
CA THR A 24 0.80 -3.34 -0.23
C THR A 24 -0.42 -2.55 -0.72
N LEU A 25 -1.02 -2.99 -1.84
CA LEU A 25 -2.25 -2.39 -2.39
C LEU A 25 -3.43 -2.53 -1.42
N ALA A 26 -3.58 -3.71 -0.81
CA ALA A 26 -4.61 -3.97 0.20
C ALA A 26 -4.40 -3.10 1.45
N CYS A 27 -3.15 -2.95 1.90
CA CYS A 27 -2.80 -2.09 3.01
C CYS A 27 -3.17 -0.63 2.74
N ARG A 28 -2.78 -0.12 1.57
CA ARG A 28 -3.05 1.25 1.14
C ARG A 28 -4.55 1.51 0.98
N GLN A 29 -5.30 0.58 0.38
CA GLN A 29 -6.76 0.66 0.27
C GLN A 29 -7.44 0.70 1.64
N SER A 30 -6.88 -0.03 2.61
CA SER A 30 -7.36 -0.01 3.98
C SER A 30 -7.02 1.28 4.74
N ARG A 31 -6.38 2.26 4.09
CA ARG A 31 -5.78 3.47 4.71
C ARG A 31 -4.76 3.12 5.80
N GLY A 32 -4.09 1.98 5.64
CA GLY A 32 -2.97 1.57 6.47
C GLY A 32 -1.64 2.14 5.97
N SER A 33 -0.61 2.00 6.79
CA SER A 33 0.76 2.39 6.48
C SER A 33 1.70 1.21 6.67
N CYS A 34 2.62 1.03 5.73
CA CYS A 34 3.58 -0.06 5.75
C CYS A 34 4.78 0.29 6.64
N SER A 35 5.01 -0.48 7.69
CA SER A 35 6.12 -0.31 8.64
C SER A 35 7.05 -1.51 8.65
N PHE A 36 8.36 -1.25 8.80
CA PHE A 36 9.37 -2.30 9.06
C PHE A 36 9.35 -2.78 10.51
N VAL A 37 8.81 -1.95 11.41
CA VAL A 37 8.67 -2.25 12.84
C VAL A 37 7.29 -2.82 13.14
N PRO A 38 7.11 -3.56 14.26
CA PRO A 38 5.79 -3.95 14.74
C PRO A 38 4.87 -2.74 14.88
N CYS A 39 3.59 -2.91 14.55
CA CYS A 39 2.60 -1.86 14.79
C CYS A 39 2.48 -1.61 16.29
N SER A 40 2.65 -0.35 16.68
CA SER A 40 2.47 0.10 18.06
C SER A 40 1.12 0.77 18.21
N ALA A 41 0.45 0.53 19.33
CA ALA A 41 -0.82 1.18 19.65
C ALA A 41 -0.70 2.72 19.49
N PRO A 42 -1.68 3.39 18.86
CA PRO A 42 -3.03 2.92 18.49
C PRO A 42 -3.13 2.23 17.11
N LEU A 43 -2.00 1.92 16.46
CA LEU A 43 -2.00 1.21 15.19
C LEU A 43 -2.05 -0.31 15.42
N VAL A 44 -2.90 -0.99 14.67
CA VAL A 44 -3.02 -2.45 14.69
C VAL A 44 -2.46 -3.05 13.41
N ASP A 45 -1.87 -4.24 13.55
CA ASP A 45 -1.45 -5.05 12.42
C ASP A 45 -2.69 -5.61 11.71
N ILE A 46 -2.85 -5.32 10.42
CA ILE A 46 -3.98 -5.77 9.61
C ILE A 46 -3.56 -6.63 8.40
N GLY A 47 -2.26 -6.91 8.28
CA GLY A 47 -1.69 -7.59 7.12
C GLY A 47 -0.21 -7.23 6.93
N THR A 48 0.30 -7.44 5.73
CA THR A 48 1.71 -7.16 5.40
C THR A 48 1.84 -6.07 4.34
N CYS A 49 3.07 -5.67 4.01
CA CYS A 49 3.36 -4.99 2.74
C CYS A 49 4.61 -5.55 2.07
N ARG A 50 4.77 -5.20 0.78
CA ARG A 50 5.90 -5.56 -0.10
C ARG A 50 6.14 -7.08 -0.15
N GLY A 51 5.06 -7.85 -0.14
CA GLY A 51 5.09 -9.30 -0.20
C GLY A 51 5.59 -9.92 1.11
N GLY A 52 5.10 -9.44 2.25
CA GLY A 52 5.47 -9.99 3.56
C GLY A 52 6.74 -9.41 4.18
N LYS A 53 7.39 -8.43 3.56
CA LYS A 53 8.63 -7.80 4.09
C LYS A 53 8.35 -6.75 5.17
N LEU A 54 7.16 -6.18 5.14
CA LEU A 54 6.69 -5.12 6.03
C LEU A 54 5.39 -5.54 6.68
N ARG A 55 5.03 -4.86 7.76
CA ARG A 55 3.70 -4.97 8.38
C ARG A 55 2.81 -3.83 7.94
N CYS A 56 1.55 -4.14 7.65
CA CYS A 56 0.55 -3.12 7.39
C CYS A 56 -0.09 -2.71 8.71
N CYS A 57 0.20 -1.48 9.13
CA CYS A 57 -0.32 -0.89 10.34
C CYS A 57 -1.47 0.05 10.01
N LYS A 58 -2.67 -0.23 10.53
CA LYS A 58 -3.83 0.66 10.37
C LYS A 58 -4.11 1.39 11.66
N TRP A 59 -4.33 2.69 11.54
CA TRP A 59 -4.80 3.49 12.67
C TRP A 59 -6.24 3.09 12.98
N THR A 60 -6.45 2.51 14.16
CA THR A 60 -7.78 2.28 14.71
C THR A 60 -8.02 3.33 15.78
N PRO A 61 -8.98 4.25 15.60
CA PRO A 61 -9.40 5.09 16.71
C PRO A 61 -9.90 4.17 17.81
N SER A 62 -9.16 4.09 18.92
CA SER A 62 -9.68 3.56 20.16
C SER A 62 -10.76 4.53 20.63
N SER A 63 -12.00 4.15 20.32
CA SER A 63 -13.32 4.66 20.74
C SER A 63 -13.43 6.09 21.27
#